data_AF-A0A2T7DI33-F1
#
_entry.id   AF-A0A2T7DI33-F1
#
_cell.length_a   1.000
_cell.length_b   1.000
_cell.length_c   1.000
_cell.angle_alpha   90.00
_cell.angle_beta   90.00
_cell.angle_gamma   90.00
#
_symmetry.space_group_name_H-M   'P 1'
#
loop_
_entity.id
_entity.type
_entity.pdbx_description
1 polymer ?
#
loop_
_entity_poly.entity_id
_entity_poly.type
_entity_poly.pdbx_seq_one_letter_code
_entity_poly.pdbx_strand_id
1 'polypeptide(L)'
;MEPNMTIPARTALPRRLSRAQLVISYLPAAAAAAATAMRLLPGASASRLPSPLLSLPRGRPRCVPASSSACRAASSSAAGAGDGGARKPWLFVGLGNPGKVYQGTRHNVGFEMIDVIAEAEGIPLSSMQFKAMVGKGRIGDAPIMLAKPQTFMNASGESVGQLVSYFKIPLNQVIVMYDDLDLPFAKLRLLPKGGHGGHNGMRSIINHLKQSRDFPRLRIGIGRPPGKMDPANFVLRPFTKKEQEELDFAFHRGLEAVRIMVFEGFNKSATYVNTSQSSEMLNR
;
A
#
# COMPACT_ATOMS: atom_id res chain seq x y z
N MET A 1 25.47 66.43 37.85
CA MET A 1 25.65 65.09 38.45
C MET A 1 24.49 64.24 37.97
N GLU A 2 24.69 63.54 36.86
CA GLU A 2 23.73 62.56 36.33
C GLU A 2 24.01 61.17 36.91
N PRO A 3 23.00 60.38 37.27
CA PRO A 3 23.13 58.95 37.39
C PRO A 3 22.71 58.26 36.08
N ASN A 4 23.73 57.68 35.46
CA ASN A 4 23.71 56.83 34.28
C ASN A 4 22.91 55.53 34.57
N MET A 5 21.78 55.33 33.88
CA MET A 5 20.93 54.14 34.05
C MET A 5 21.18 53.16 32.89
N THR A 6 22.02 52.17 33.16
CA THR A 6 22.43 51.11 32.21
C THR A 6 21.24 50.21 31.87
N ILE A 7 20.85 50.19 30.59
CA ILE A 7 19.83 49.28 30.03
C ILE A 7 20.48 47.92 29.73
N PRO A 8 19.97 46.78 30.22
CA PRO A 8 20.49 45.47 29.83
C PRO A 8 19.98 45.07 28.44
N ALA A 9 20.90 44.52 27.64
CA ALA A 9 20.68 44.07 26.27
C ALA A 9 19.61 42.96 26.17
N ARG A 10 18.71 43.12 25.21
CA ARG A 10 17.73 42.10 24.77
C ARG A 10 18.46 40.86 24.25
N THR A 11 18.40 39.77 25.02
CA THR A 11 18.80 38.44 24.56
C THR A 11 17.84 37.96 23.47
N ALA A 12 18.37 37.70 22.28
CA ALA A 12 17.61 37.17 21.15
C ALA A 12 17.12 35.75 21.45
N LEU A 13 15.80 35.52 21.35
CA LEU A 13 15.23 34.17 21.36
C LEU A 13 15.69 33.40 20.10
N PRO A 14 16.09 32.12 20.23
CA PRO A 14 16.40 31.31 19.06
C PRO A 14 15.12 31.02 18.26
N ARG A 15 15.24 31.15 16.93
CA ARG A 15 14.19 30.87 15.94
C ARG A 15 13.64 29.45 16.09
N ARG A 16 12.31 29.34 16.04
CA ARG A 16 11.55 28.08 15.93
C ARG A 16 12.15 27.17 14.85
N LEU A 17 12.53 25.96 15.24
CA LEU A 17 12.90 24.89 14.32
C LEU A 17 11.64 24.30 13.66
N SER A 18 11.75 24.00 12.37
CA SER A 18 10.70 23.40 11.53
C SER A 18 10.43 21.94 11.92
N ARG A 19 9.19 21.52 11.69
CA ARG A 19 8.54 20.24 12.04
C ARG A 19 9.14 18.95 11.43
N ALA A 20 10.41 18.94 11.00
CA ALA A 20 11.00 17.87 10.19
C ALA A 20 12.04 16.99 10.92
N GLN A 21 12.19 17.08 12.24
CA GLN A 21 13.15 16.26 12.99
C GLN A 21 12.57 15.83 14.33
N LEU A 22 11.72 14.80 14.31
CA LEU A 22 11.49 13.96 15.48
C LEU A 22 10.97 12.58 15.09
N VAL A 23 11.79 11.76 14.42
CA VAL A 23 11.61 10.30 14.44
C VAL A 23 13.00 9.65 14.40
N ILE A 24 13.51 9.24 15.55
CA ILE A 24 14.58 8.25 15.67
C ILE A 24 14.13 7.24 16.72
N SER A 25 13.83 6.02 16.29
CA SER A 25 14.56 4.81 16.70
C SER A 25 13.82 3.55 16.22
N TYR A 26 14.61 2.49 16.00
CA TYR A 26 14.26 1.12 15.59
C TYR A 26 14.24 0.81 14.09
N LEU A 27 15.44 0.56 13.56
CA LEU A 27 15.72 -0.37 12.46
C LEU A 27 16.82 -1.33 12.92
N PRO A 28 16.71 -2.66 12.71
CA PRO A 28 17.80 -3.57 13.00
C PRO A 28 18.85 -3.52 11.89
N ALA A 29 20.11 -3.51 12.30
CA ALA A 29 21.28 -3.58 11.45
C ALA A 29 21.41 -4.96 10.80
N ALA A 30 21.41 -5.02 9.46
CA ALA A 30 22.02 -6.11 8.70
C ALA A 30 22.34 -5.65 7.28
N ALA A 31 23.51 -6.05 6.80
CA ALA A 31 24.03 -5.93 5.43
C ALA A 31 24.65 -4.58 5.01
N ALA A 32 25.80 -4.25 5.62
CA ALA A 32 26.85 -3.48 4.96
C ALA A 32 28.11 -4.34 4.86
N ALA A 33 28.35 -4.95 3.69
CA ALA A 33 29.66 -5.49 3.33
C ALA A 33 29.78 -5.62 1.81
N ALA A 34 30.94 -5.17 1.31
CA ALA A 34 31.47 -5.31 -0.04
C ALA A 34 30.90 -4.38 -1.14
N ALA A 35 31.59 -3.26 -1.39
CA ALA A 35 32.16 -2.98 -2.71
C ALA A 35 32.89 -1.62 -2.73
N THR A 36 34.22 -1.64 -2.56
CA THR A 36 35.11 -0.58 -3.04
C THR A 36 36.41 -1.22 -3.53
N ALA A 37 36.65 -1.26 -4.84
CA ALA A 37 37.97 -1.05 -5.47
C ALA A 37 37.96 -1.30 -6.99
N MET A 38 38.62 -0.36 -7.70
CA MET A 38 39.24 -0.42 -9.05
C MET A 38 38.30 -0.50 -10.28
N ARG A 39 38.14 0.53 -11.13
CA ARG A 39 39.06 1.38 -11.94
C ARG A 39 39.69 0.65 -13.16
N LEU A 40 39.18 0.99 -14.37
CA LEU A 40 39.84 1.19 -15.70
C LEU A 40 40.66 -0.02 -16.27
N LEU A 41 40.56 -0.52 -17.50
CA LEU A 41 40.39 0.01 -18.88
C LEU A 41 40.25 -1.21 -19.86
N PRO A 42 40.23 -1.08 -21.21
CA PRO A 42 39.44 -1.89 -22.15
C PRO A 42 40.26 -2.83 -23.05
N GLY A 43 39.56 -3.64 -23.85
CA GLY A 43 40.05 -4.00 -25.20
C GLY A 43 39.92 -5.48 -25.62
N ALA A 44 39.66 -5.62 -26.93
CA ALA A 44 39.93 -6.78 -27.79
C ALA A 44 38.90 -7.92 -27.87
N SER A 45 38.03 -7.74 -28.86
CA SER A 45 37.42 -8.74 -29.73
C SER A 45 38.43 -9.74 -30.33
N ALA A 46 38.08 -11.03 -30.39
CA ALA A 46 38.40 -11.89 -31.53
C ALA A 46 37.58 -13.20 -31.51
N SER A 47 36.87 -13.38 -32.61
CA SER A 47 36.08 -14.51 -33.10
C SER A 47 36.65 -15.92 -32.90
N ARG A 48 35.77 -16.84 -32.44
CA ARG A 48 35.87 -18.30 -32.60
C ARG A 48 35.16 -18.75 -33.87
N LEU A 49 35.80 -19.59 -34.67
CA LEU A 49 35.23 -20.59 -35.59
C LEU A 49 36.36 -21.59 -35.96
N PRO A 50 36.08 -22.77 -36.57
CA PRO A 50 34.93 -23.67 -36.43
C PRO A 50 35.35 -25.15 -36.20
N SER A 51 34.34 -26.01 -35.98
CA SER A 51 34.37 -27.49 -36.04
C SER A 51 34.79 -28.02 -37.42
N PRO A 52 35.19 -29.30 -37.59
CA PRO A 52 34.21 -30.42 -37.71
C PRO A 52 34.76 -31.75 -37.11
N LEU A 53 34.01 -32.84 -36.91
CA LEU A 53 33.62 -33.82 -37.93
C LEU A 53 32.82 -34.96 -37.26
N LEU A 54 31.85 -35.47 -38.02
CA LEU A 54 31.03 -36.64 -37.75
C LEU A 54 31.84 -37.93 -37.53
N SER A 55 31.30 -38.86 -36.74
CA SER A 55 31.20 -40.27 -37.16
C SER A 55 30.09 -41.01 -36.40
N LEU A 56 29.60 -42.06 -37.07
CA LEU A 56 28.28 -42.70 -37.03
C LEU A 56 28.19 -43.89 -36.04
N PRO A 57 27.01 -44.53 -35.88
CA PRO A 57 26.59 -45.27 -34.70
C PRO A 57 26.80 -46.78 -34.83
N ARG A 58 26.60 -47.53 -33.73
CA ARG A 58 26.00 -48.87 -33.71
C ARG A 58 25.93 -49.43 -32.29
N GLY A 59 24.85 -50.16 -31.99
CA GLY A 59 24.84 -51.22 -30.97
C GLY A 59 23.80 -51.05 -29.86
N ARG A 60 22.60 -51.62 -30.07
CA ARG A 60 21.77 -52.16 -28.97
C ARG A 60 22.41 -53.48 -28.49
N PRO A 61 22.16 -53.92 -27.24
CA PRO A 61 21.02 -54.82 -27.04
C PRO A 61 20.22 -54.57 -25.74
N ARG A 62 19.04 -55.22 -25.73
CA ARG A 62 18.08 -55.38 -24.64
C ARG A 62 18.70 -56.01 -23.39
N CYS A 63 18.16 -55.70 -22.20
CA CYS A 63 17.39 -56.64 -21.39
C CYS A 63 16.97 -56.02 -20.04
N VAL A 64 15.76 -56.38 -19.61
CA VAL A 64 15.12 -56.15 -18.29
C VAL A 64 15.73 -57.14 -17.27
N PRO A 65 15.68 -56.92 -15.93
CA PRO A 65 14.45 -57.26 -15.20
C PRO A 65 14.14 -56.44 -13.91
N ALA A 66 12.85 -56.51 -13.55
CA ALA A 66 12.25 -56.74 -12.24
C ALA A 66 12.69 -56.01 -10.94
N SER A 67 11.65 -55.51 -10.27
CA SER A 67 11.36 -55.53 -8.83
C SER A 67 12.25 -54.75 -7.86
N SER A 68 11.63 -53.84 -7.11
CA SER A 68 11.49 -53.99 -5.66
C SER A 68 10.67 -52.83 -5.09
N SER A 69 9.54 -53.16 -4.48
CA SER A 69 8.90 -52.28 -3.52
C SER A 69 9.77 -52.17 -2.28
N ALA A 70 10.17 -50.95 -1.90
CA ALA A 70 10.43 -50.62 -0.51
C ALA A 70 10.42 -49.09 -0.32
N CYS A 71 9.30 -48.64 0.24
CA CYS A 71 9.17 -47.59 1.25
C CYS A 71 10.40 -46.68 1.48
N ARG A 72 10.31 -45.41 1.09
CA ARG A 72 10.98 -44.32 1.81
C ARG A 72 10.03 -43.15 1.95
N ALA A 73 9.81 -42.76 3.20
CA ALA A 73 9.11 -41.55 3.60
C ALA A 73 9.75 -40.34 2.89
N ALA A 74 8.94 -39.60 2.14
CA ALA A 74 9.31 -38.29 1.63
C ALA A 74 8.82 -37.23 2.63
N SER A 75 9.66 -36.95 3.61
CA SER A 75 9.82 -35.59 4.10
C SER A 75 10.37 -34.73 2.96
N SER A 76 9.78 -33.56 2.76
CA SER A 76 10.43 -32.28 2.40
C SER A 76 9.61 -31.49 1.37
N SER A 77 9.11 -30.36 1.85
CA SER A 77 9.16 -29.06 1.19
C SER A 77 9.62 -29.07 -0.27
N ALA A 78 8.65 -29.02 -1.19
CA ALA A 78 8.85 -28.33 -2.45
C ALA A 78 8.14 -26.99 -2.34
N ALA A 79 8.88 -25.98 -1.89
CA ALA A 79 8.57 -24.60 -2.22
C ALA A 79 8.46 -24.56 -3.75
N GLY A 80 7.24 -24.35 -4.24
CA GLY A 80 7.00 -24.22 -5.67
C GLY A 80 7.89 -23.10 -6.19
N ALA A 81 8.88 -23.47 -7.01
CA ALA A 81 9.56 -22.58 -7.91
C ALA A 81 8.50 -22.05 -8.89
N GLY A 82 7.84 -20.96 -8.49
CA GLY A 82 6.84 -20.28 -9.28
C GLY A 82 7.52 -19.61 -10.47
N ASP A 83 7.17 -20.12 -11.65
CA ASP A 83 7.11 -19.45 -12.95
C ASP A 83 7.58 -17.98 -12.96
N GLY A 84 8.56 -17.68 -13.82
CA GLY A 84 9.16 -16.35 -14.04
C GLY A 84 8.20 -15.29 -14.61
N GLY A 85 6.90 -15.42 -14.38
CA GLY A 85 5.91 -14.39 -14.62
C GLY A 85 6.03 -13.27 -13.59
N ALA A 86 6.15 -12.03 -14.07
CA ALA A 86 6.14 -10.85 -13.20
C ALA A 86 4.91 -10.86 -12.28
N ARG A 87 5.12 -10.93 -10.95
CA ARG A 87 4.04 -10.85 -9.97
C ARG A 87 3.19 -9.61 -10.24
N LYS A 88 1.87 -9.78 -10.33
CA LYS A 88 0.94 -8.65 -10.47
C LYS A 88 0.97 -7.78 -9.21
N PRO A 89 0.85 -6.45 -9.35
CA PRO A 89 0.92 -5.56 -8.21
C PRO A 89 -0.38 -5.61 -7.40
N TRP A 90 -0.25 -5.43 -6.08
CA TRP A 90 -1.38 -5.02 -5.26
C TRP A 90 -1.79 -3.59 -5.61
N LEU A 91 -3.08 -3.32 -5.77
CA LEU A 91 -3.61 -1.99 -6.03
C LEU A 91 -4.38 -1.49 -4.82
N PHE A 92 -3.83 -0.46 -4.17
CA PHE A 92 -4.50 0.26 -3.09
C PHE A 92 -5.08 1.55 -3.65
N VAL A 93 -6.40 1.69 -3.56
CA VAL A 93 -7.14 2.84 -4.05
C VAL A 93 -7.74 3.59 -2.88
N GLY A 94 -7.39 4.86 -2.72
CA GLY A 94 -8.05 5.76 -1.80
C GLY A 94 -9.15 6.51 -2.52
N LEU A 95 -10.36 6.55 -1.94
CA LEU A 95 -11.44 7.39 -2.47
C LEU A 95 -11.42 8.78 -1.84
N GLY A 96 -11.81 9.76 -2.65
CA GLY A 96 -11.85 11.18 -2.29
C GLY A 96 -12.24 12.03 -3.49
N ASN A 97 -12.44 13.32 -3.24
CA ASN A 97 -12.62 14.33 -4.28
C ASN A 97 -11.32 15.13 -4.48
N PRO A 98 -10.92 15.42 -5.73
CA PRO A 98 -9.75 16.25 -6.02
C PRO A 98 -10.06 17.73 -5.78
N GLY A 99 -9.01 18.49 -5.43
CA GLY A 99 -9.09 19.93 -5.25
C GLY A 99 -8.95 20.38 -3.80
N LYS A 100 -8.44 21.61 -3.61
CA LYS A 100 -8.11 22.16 -2.28
C LYS A 100 -9.30 22.22 -1.33
N VAL A 101 -10.51 22.44 -1.87
CA VAL A 101 -11.74 22.56 -1.07
C VAL A 101 -12.14 21.26 -0.36
N TYR A 102 -11.66 20.11 -0.82
CA TYR A 102 -11.97 18.80 -0.23
C TYR A 102 -10.86 18.25 0.66
N GLN A 103 -9.71 18.95 0.75
CA GLN A 103 -8.61 18.52 1.62
C GLN A 103 -9.05 18.50 3.08
N GLY A 104 -8.74 17.42 3.79
CA GLY A 104 -9.11 17.23 5.20
C GLY A 104 -10.60 16.94 5.44
N THR A 105 -11.42 16.83 4.39
CA THR A 105 -12.84 16.47 4.52
C THR A 105 -13.01 14.99 4.85
N ARG A 106 -14.08 14.66 5.58
CA ARG A 106 -14.43 13.28 5.94
C ARG A 106 -14.44 12.33 4.73
N HIS A 107 -14.94 12.80 3.59
CA HIS A 107 -15.01 12.01 2.36
C HIS A 107 -13.66 11.78 1.66
N ASN A 108 -12.61 12.49 2.10
CA ASN A 108 -11.25 12.37 1.58
C ASN A 108 -10.35 11.50 2.46
N VAL A 109 -10.89 10.87 3.51
CA VAL A 109 -10.12 9.99 4.41
C VAL A 109 -9.41 8.84 3.67
N GLY A 110 -9.98 8.37 2.55
CA GLY A 110 -9.33 7.38 1.69
C GLY A 110 -8.08 7.91 1.00
N PHE A 111 -8.07 9.18 0.55
CA PHE A 111 -6.87 9.82 0.02
C PHE A 111 -5.81 10.01 1.10
N GLU A 112 -6.20 10.44 2.30
CA GLU A 112 -5.27 10.60 3.43
C GLU A 112 -4.61 9.28 3.81
N MET A 113 -5.38 8.17 3.83
CA MET A 113 -4.84 6.83 4.04
C MET A 113 -3.78 6.45 3.00
N ILE A 114 -4.00 6.77 1.72
CA ILE A 114 -3.01 6.54 0.65
C ILE A 114 -1.78 7.43 0.82
N ASP A 115 -1.95 8.68 1.24
CA ASP A 115 -0.85 9.60 1.48
C ASP A 115 0.05 9.11 2.61
N VAL A 116 -0.53 8.60 3.71
CA VAL A 116 0.22 7.97 4.81
C VAL A 116 1.00 6.74 4.33
N ILE A 117 0.40 5.88 3.50
CA ILE A 117 1.10 4.71 2.95
C ILE A 117 2.23 5.14 2.01
N ALA A 118 1.97 6.11 1.14
CA ALA A 118 2.94 6.64 0.21
C ALA A 118 4.16 7.22 0.93
N GLU A 119 3.93 8.00 1.98
CA GLU A 119 4.99 8.59 2.80
C GLU A 119 5.80 7.51 3.53
N ALA A 120 5.13 6.59 4.22
CA ALA A 120 5.79 5.56 5.02
C ALA A 120 6.62 4.56 4.18
N GLU A 121 6.19 4.27 2.96
CA GLU A 121 6.88 3.36 2.03
C GLU A 121 7.80 4.09 1.04
N GLY A 122 7.89 5.42 1.11
CA GLY A 122 8.73 6.22 0.20
C GLY A 122 8.29 6.18 -1.27
N ILE A 123 6.98 6.06 -1.53
CA ILE A 123 6.40 5.91 -2.87
C ILE A 123 5.87 7.26 -3.37
N PRO A 124 6.52 7.92 -4.32
CA PRO A 124 6.04 9.19 -4.84
C PRO A 124 4.77 9.01 -5.68
N LEU A 125 3.73 9.79 -5.36
CA LEU A 125 2.48 9.89 -6.11
C LEU A 125 2.61 10.92 -7.25
N SER A 126 3.48 10.65 -8.23
CA SER A 126 3.86 11.64 -9.26
C SER A 126 3.25 11.39 -10.64
N SER A 127 2.78 10.19 -10.93
CA SER A 127 2.28 9.83 -12.26
C SER A 127 0.78 10.06 -12.38
N MET A 128 0.33 10.64 -13.48
CA MET A 128 -1.10 10.77 -13.78
C MET A 128 -1.48 9.73 -14.83
N GLN A 129 -2.23 8.71 -14.44
CA GLN A 129 -2.64 7.61 -15.31
C GLN A 129 -4.13 7.36 -15.14
N PHE A 130 -4.89 7.26 -16.25
CA PHE A 130 -6.31 6.91 -16.22
C PHE A 130 -7.14 7.77 -15.26
N LYS A 131 -6.91 9.09 -15.28
CA LYS A 131 -7.54 10.05 -14.35
C LYS A 131 -7.27 9.76 -12.87
N ALA A 132 -6.16 9.10 -12.51
CA ALA A 132 -5.70 8.92 -11.13
C ALA A 132 -4.26 9.40 -10.96
N MET A 133 -3.99 9.94 -9.78
CA MET A 133 -2.64 10.13 -9.29
C MET A 133 -2.13 8.79 -8.77
N VAL A 134 -1.05 8.30 -9.35
CA VAL A 134 -0.53 6.95 -9.15
C VAL A 134 0.92 7.01 -8.68
N GLY A 135 1.23 6.17 -7.69
CA GLY A 135 2.58 5.84 -7.28
C GLY A 135 2.80 4.33 -7.44
N LYS A 136 4.00 3.94 -7.85
CA LYS A 136 4.39 2.53 -7.98
C LYS A 136 5.60 2.31 -7.10
N GLY A 137 5.56 1.22 -6.34
CA GLY A 137 6.63 0.88 -5.41
C GLY A 137 6.60 -0.59 -5.07
N ARG A 138 7.24 -0.93 -3.96
CA ARG A 138 7.29 -2.29 -3.43
C ARG A 138 7.21 -2.23 -1.91
N ILE A 139 6.55 -3.23 -1.33
CA ILE A 139 6.65 -3.52 0.09
C ILE A 139 7.36 -4.87 0.17
N GLY A 140 8.62 -4.86 0.63
CA GLY A 140 9.54 -5.98 0.42
C GLY A 140 9.69 -6.32 -1.06
N ASP A 141 9.39 -7.57 -1.43
CA ASP A 141 9.45 -8.04 -2.83
C ASP A 141 8.13 -7.97 -3.59
N ALA A 142 7.04 -7.57 -2.94
CA ALA A 142 5.75 -7.48 -3.58
C ALA A 142 5.59 -6.12 -4.27
N PRO A 143 5.33 -6.09 -5.60
CA PRO A 143 5.03 -4.84 -6.27
C PRO A 143 3.67 -4.30 -5.78
N ILE A 144 3.62 -2.99 -5.53
CA ILE A 144 2.38 -2.30 -5.14
C ILE A 144 2.16 -1.07 -6.00
N MET A 145 0.89 -0.71 -6.14
CA MET A 145 0.42 0.49 -6.82
C MET A 145 -0.55 1.22 -5.90
N LEU A 146 -0.27 2.49 -5.66
CA LEU A 146 -1.13 3.40 -4.92
C LEU A 146 -1.86 4.27 -5.92
N ALA A 147 -3.17 4.48 -5.74
CA ALA A 147 -3.98 5.30 -6.63
C ALA A 147 -4.94 6.21 -5.87
N LYS A 148 -4.98 7.47 -6.28
CA LYS A 148 -5.99 8.48 -5.87
C LYS A 148 -6.72 8.97 -7.12
N PRO A 149 -7.92 8.45 -7.45
CA PRO A 149 -8.72 8.92 -8.57
C PRO A 149 -8.91 10.43 -8.54
N GLN A 150 -8.46 11.14 -9.56
CA GLN A 150 -8.65 12.59 -9.74
C GLN A 150 -9.98 12.89 -10.46
N THR A 151 -10.98 12.03 -10.27
CA THR A 151 -12.37 12.24 -10.69
C THR A 151 -13.19 12.70 -9.49
N PHE A 152 -14.41 13.20 -9.71
CA PHE A 152 -15.36 13.30 -8.60
C PHE A 152 -15.72 11.92 -8.06
N MET A 153 -16.15 11.88 -6.79
CA MET A 153 -16.41 10.65 -6.06
C MET A 153 -17.39 9.72 -6.80
N ASN A 154 -18.47 10.26 -7.37
CA ASN A 154 -19.45 9.48 -8.12
C ASN A 154 -18.91 8.87 -9.44
N ALA A 155 -17.74 9.32 -9.89
CA ALA A 155 -17.07 8.85 -11.11
C ALA A 155 -15.77 8.08 -10.83
N SER A 156 -15.45 7.75 -9.57
CA SER A 156 -14.22 7.02 -9.22
C SER A 156 -14.04 5.69 -9.97
N GLY A 157 -15.13 5.03 -10.37
CA GLY A 157 -15.08 3.79 -11.13
C GLY A 157 -14.47 3.94 -12.52
N GLU A 158 -14.59 5.11 -13.16
CA GLU A 158 -13.99 5.36 -14.47
C GLU A 158 -12.47 5.17 -14.42
N SER A 159 -11.85 5.68 -13.35
CA SER A 159 -10.41 5.59 -13.15
C SER A 159 -9.99 4.19 -12.71
N VAL A 160 -10.65 3.64 -11.68
CA VAL A 160 -10.30 2.34 -11.10
C VAL A 160 -10.49 1.20 -12.11
N GLY A 161 -11.58 1.21 -12.87
CA GLY A 161 -11.83 0.19 -13.88
C GLY A 161 -10.77 0.18 -14.99
N GLN A 162 -10.30 1.36 -15.41
CA GLN A 162 -9.22 1.48 -16.39
C GLN A 162 -7.88 0.98 -15.83
N LEU A 163 -7.53 1.34 -14.59
CA LEU A 163 -6.32 0.85 -13.92
C LEU A 163 -6.31 -0.69 -13.84
N VAL A 164 -7.40 -1.28 -13.35
CA VAL A 164 -7.54 -2.73 -13.19
C VAL A 164 -7.42 -3.46 -14.52
N SER A 165 -8.13 -2.98 -15.56
CA SER A 165 -8.13 -3.60 -16.89
C SER A 165 -6.79 -3.46 -17.61
N TYR A 166 -6.17 -2.28 -17.58
CA TYR A 166 -4.90 -2.03 -18.26
C TYR A 166 -3.74 -2.81 -17.65
N PHE A 167 -3.60 -2.82 -16.32
CA PHE A 167 -2.53 -3.54 -15.63
C PHE A 167 -2.84 -5.02 -15.43
N LYS A 168 -4.05 -5.47 -15.78
CA LYS A 168 -4.53 -6.85 -15.60
C LYS A 168 -4.40 -7.30 -14.15
N ILE A 169 -4.81 -6.43 -13.23
CA ILE A 169 -4.73 -6.67 -11.79
C ILE A 169 -5.92 -7.55 -11.39
N PRO A 170 -5.69 -8.70 -10.72
CA PRO A 170 -6.80 -9.53 -10.26
C PRO A 170 -7.57 -8.84 -9.14
N LEU A 171 -8.90 -8.99 -9.10
CA LEU A 171 -9.76 -8.26 -8.17
C LEU A 171 -9.48 -8.55 -6.69
N ASN A 172 -8.95 -9.74 -6.37
CA ASN A 172 -8.52 -10.09 -5.03
C ASN A 172 -7.27 -9.32 -4.54
N GLN A 173 -6.58 -8.61 -5.45
CA GLN A 173 -5.46 -7.71 -5.16
C GLN A 173 -5.84 -6.22 -5.27
N VAL A 174 -7.13 -5.90 -5.45
CA VAL A 174 -7.64 -4.53 -5.50
C VAL A 174 -8.31 -4.19 -4.18
N ILE A 175 -7.75 -3.24 -3.44
CA ILE A 175 -8.27 -2.80 -2.15
C ILE A 175 -8.71 -1.36 -2.25
N VAL A 176 -9.99 -1.13 -1.95
CA VAL A 176 -10.57 0.22 -1.93
C VAL A 176 -10.70 0.70 -0.49
N MET A 177 -10.15 1.87 -0.21
CA MET A 177 -10.13 2.55 1.09
C MET A 177 -11.07 3.76 1.02
N TYR A 178 -12.07 3.81 1.89
CA TYR A 178 -13.11 4.85 1.83
C TYR A 178 -13.78 5.08 3.20
N ASP A 179 -14.46 6.22 3.33
CA ASP A 179 -15.19 6.61 4.54
C ASP A 179 -16.49 5.83 4.72
N ASP A 180 -16.82 5.57 5.99
CA ASP A 180 -18.03 4.84 6.34
C ASP A 180 -18.78 5.47 7.51
N LEU A 181 -20.03 5.82 7.25
CA LEU A 181 -20.94 6.42 8.23
C LEU A 181 -21.47 5.41 9.25
N ASP A 182 -21.49 4.11 8.92
CA ASP A 182 -22.04 3.07 9.79
C ASP A 182 -21.00 2.55 10.79
N LEU A 183 -19.73 2.88 10.59
CA LEU A 183 -18.67 2.54 11.53
C LEU A 183 -18.47 3.68 12.54
N PRO A 184 -18.27 3.35 13.83
CA PRO A 184 -17.80 4.31 14.82
C PRO A 184 -16.57 5.06 14.33
N PHE A 185 -16.44 6.31 14.76
CA PHE A 185 -15.31 7.15 14.39
C PHE A 185 -13.96 6.47 14.67
N ALA A 186 -13.01 6.63 13.75
CA ALA A 186 -11.68 6.03 13.74
C ALA A 186 -11.64 4.48 13.74
N LYS A 187 -12.79 3.79 13.67
CA LYS A 187 -12.84 2.33 13.60
C LYS A 187 -12.59 1.86 12.17
N LEU A 188 -11.57 1.03 12.00
CA LEU A 188 -11.30 0.34 10.75
C LEU A 188 -12.08 -0.97 10.66
N ARG A 189 -12.50 -1.32 9.44
CA ARG A 189 -13.02 -2.66 9.15
C ARG A 189 -12.58 -3.11 7.77
N LEU A 190 -11.92 -4.27 7.71
CA LEU A 190 -11.46 -4.87 6.46
C LEU A 190 -12.38 -6.02 6.06
N LEU A 191 -12.95 -5.94 4.85
CA LEU A 191 -13.91 -6.91 4.32
C LEU A 191 -13.45 -7.45 2.97
N PRO A 192 -13.61 -8.76 2.69
CA PRO A 192 -13.18 -9.36 1.41
C PRO A 192 -14.10 -8.99 0.23
N LYS A 193 -15.35 -8.65 0.53
CA LYS A 193 -16.39 -8.31 -0.46
C LYS A 193 -17.50 -7.49 0.20
N GLY A 194 -18.37 -6.88 -0.61
CA GLY A 194 -19.53 -6.14 -0.10
C GLY A 194 -20.24 -5.27 -1.12
N GLY A 195 -21.42 -4.77 -0.75
CA GLY A 195 -22.14 -3.75 -1.51
C GLY A 195 -21.54 -2.36 -1.35
N HIS A 196 -22.14 -1.35 -1.98
CA HIS A 196 -21.66 0.03 -1.87
C HIS A 196 -22.06 0.73 -0.55
N GLY A 197 -23.03 0.21 0.20
CA GLY A 197 -23.42 0.77 1.51
C GLY A 197 -23.83 2.25 1.44
N GLY A 198 -24.56 2.64 0.39
CA GLY A 198 -24.90 4.04 0.12
C GLY A 198 -23.76 4.91 -0.43
N HIS A 199 -22.49 4.50 -0.34
CA HIS A 199 -21.34 5.29 -0.78
C HIS A 199 -21.24 5.41 -2.32
N ASN A 200 -21.18 6.64 -2.84
CA ASN A 200 -21.23 6.91 -4.28
C ASN A 200 -19.99 6.42 -5.04
N GLY A 201 -18.79 6.56 -4.48
CA GLY A 201 -17.56 6.04 -5.11
C GLY A 201 -17.55 4.53 -5.25
N MET A 202 -17.88 3.80 -4.18
CA MET A 202 -18.08 2.36 -4.25
C MET A 202 -19.14 1.94 -5.27
N ARG A 203 -20.26 2.66 -5.37
CA ARG A 203 -21.29 2.41 -6.40
C ARG A 203 -20.68 2.54 -7.81
N SER A 204 -19.93 3.61 -8.04
CA SER A 204 -19.24 3.85 -9.31
C SER A 204 -18.26 2.73 -9.66
N ILE A 205 -17.45 2.29 -8.70
CA ILE A 205 -16.45 1.23 -8.88
C ILE A 205 -17.12 -0.11 -9.22
N ILE A 206 -18.14 -0.52 -8.46
CA ILE A 206 -18.88 -1.77 -8.72
C ILE A 206 -19.45 -1.76 -10.15
N ASN A 207 -20.00 -0.63 -10.60
CA ASN A 207 -20.52 -0.50 -11.96
C ASN A 207 -19.43 -0.70 -13.03
N HIS A 208 -18.25 -0.12 -12.83
CA HIS A 208 -17.13 -0.22 -13.79
C HIS A 208 -16.36 -1.55 -13.71
N LEU A 209 -16.51 -2.30 -12.61
CA LEU A 209 -15.99 -3.64 -12.43
C LEU A 209 -17.01 -4.72 -12.79
N LYS A 210 -17.89 -4.45 -13.76
CA LYS A 210 -18.91 -5.40 -14.29
C LYS A 210 -19.85 -5.94 -13.21
N GLN A 211 -20.31 -5.07 -12.30
CA GLN A 211 -21.15 -5.42 -11.16
C GLN A 211 -20.49 -6.37 -10.14
N SER A 212 -19.18 -6.62 -10.25
CA SER A 212 -18.46 -7.42 -9.27
C SER A 212 -18.43 -6.73 -7.92
N ARG A 213 -18.65 -7.51 -6.87
CA ARG A 213 -18.55 -7.09 -5.47
C ARG A 213 -17.41 -7.80 -4.74
N ASP A 214 -16.70 -8.67 -5.45
CA ASP A 214 -15.71 -9.62 -4.94
C ASP A 214 -14.30 -9.02 -5.00
N PHE A 215 -14.15 -7.89 -4.33
CA PHE A 215 -12.87 -7.24 -4.10
C PHE A 215 -12.80 -6.69 -2.67
N PRO A 216 -11.61 -6.79 -2.03
CA PRO A 216 -11.44 -6.31 -0.68
C PRO A 216 -11.65 -4.81 -0.52
N ARG A 217 -12.04 -4.41 0.69
CA ARG A 217 -12.21 -3.00 1.04
C ARG A 217 -11.89 -2.71 2.49
N LEU A 218 -11.20 -1.61 2.70
CA LEU A 218 -10.92 -1.04 4.02
C LEU A 218 -11.90 0.10 4.26
N ARG A 219 -12.86 -0.13 5.15
CA ARG A 219 -13.83 0.87 5.59
C ARG A 219 -13.20 1.65 6.75
N ILE A 220 -13.20 2.97 6.66
CA ILE A 220 -12.69 3.88 7.67
C ILE A 220 -13.86 4.60 8.30
N GLY A 221 -14.13 4.35 9.58
CA GLY A 221 -15.28 4.93 10.26
C GLY A 221 -15.16 6.42 10.48
N ILE A 222 -16.13 7.18 9.97
CA ILE A 222 -16.27 8.61 10.19
C ILE A 222 -17.41 8.95 11.16
N GLY A 223 -18.13 7.92 11.64
CA GLY A 223 -19.30 8.08 12.49
C GLY A 223 -20.51 8.63 11.74
N ARG A 224 -21.63 8.73 12.46
CA ARG A 224 -22.86 9.34 11.92
C ARG A 224 -22.92 10.83 12.22
N PRO A 225 -23.57 11.62 11.35
CA PRO A 225 -23.81 13.03 11.63
C PRO A 225 -24.58 13.21 12.95
N PRO A 226 -24.23 14.21 13.78
CA PRO A 226 -24.99 14.52 14.98
C PRO A 226 -26.35 15.11 14.62
N GLY A 227 -27.40 14.68 15.33
CA GLY A 227 -28.75 15.21 15.18
C GLY A 227 -29.39 14.89 13.83
N LYS A 228 -29.99 15.90 13.19
CA LYS A 228 -30.71 15.77 11.90
C LYS A 228 -29.91 16.27 10.68
N MET A 229 -28.59 16.37 10.81
CA MET A 229 -27.75 16.85 9.71
C MET A 229 -27.76 15.87 8.54
N ASP A 230 -27.88 16.41 7.32
CA ASP A 230 -27.79 15.62 6.08
C ASP A 230 -26.40 14.95 5.96
N PRO A 231 -26.35 13.62 5.79
CA PRO A 231 -25.10 12.89 5.57
C PRO A 231 -24.22 13.48 4.46
N ALA A 232 -24.80 14.00 3.38
CA ALA A 232 -24.03 14.57 2.28
C ALA A 232 -23.22 15.82 2.71
N ASN A 233 -23.80 16.65 3.59
CA ASN A 233 -23.11 17.80 4.15
C ASN A 233 -22.06 17.39 5.20
N PHE A 234 -22.33 16.34 5.96
CA PHE A 234 -21.40 15.84 6.98
C PHE A 234 -20.09 15.34 6.36
N VAL A 235 -20.16 14.53 5.31
CA VAL A 235 -18.96 13.98 4.66
C VAL A 235 -18.07 15.06 4.03
N LEU A 236 -18.62 16.22 3.68
CA LEU A 236 -17.87 17.34 3.12
C LEU A 236 -17.26 18.28 4.18
N ARG A 237 -17.47 18.02 5.47
CA ARG A 237 -16.86 18.82 6.54
C ARG A 237 -15.47 18.29 6.90
N PRO A 238 -14.54 19.19 7.27
CA PRO A 238 -13.22 18.78 7.74
C PRO A 238 -13.28 18.12 9.12
N PHE A 239 -12.28 17.31 9.43
CA PHE A 239 -12.04 16.82 10.78
C PHE A 239 -11.59 17.95 11.71
N THR A 240 -12.00 17.90 12.97
CA THR A 240 -11.42 18.68 14.05
C THR A 240 -10.02 18.17 14.37
N LYS A 241 -9.20 18.97 15.05
CA LYS A 241 -7.83 18.54 15.44
C LYS A 241 -7.84 17.27 16.29
N LYS A 242 -8.78 17.15 17.21
CA LYS A 242 -8.94 15.96 18.06
C LYS A 242 -9.34 14.73 17.24
N GLU A 243 -10.28 14.89 16.30
CA GLU A 243 -10.63 13.82 15.36
C GLU A 243 -9.41 13.41 14.52
N GLN A 244 -8.58 14.36 14.09
CA GLN A 244 -7.36 14.05 13.34
C GLN A 244 -6.37 13.23 14.17
N GLU A 245 -6.14 13.59 15.43
CA GLU A 245 -5.24 12.83 16.32
C GLU A 245 -5.71 11.37 16.48
N GLU A 246 -7.01 11.15 16.66
CA GLU A 246 -7.61 9.81 16.70
C GLU A 246 -7.49 9.06 15.36
N LEU A 247 -7.63 9.77 14.23
CA LEU A 247 -7.44 9.20 12.90
C LEU A 247 -5.99 8.83 12.60
N ASP A 248 -5.02 9.57 13.11
CA ASP A 248 -3.61 9.25 12.89
C ASP A 248 -3.28 7.84 13.43
N PHE A 249 -3.84 7.46 14.59
CA PHE A 249 -3.75 6.08 15.09
C PHE A 249 -4.43 5.06 14.16
N ALA A 250 -5.58 5.41 13.60
CA ALA A 250 -6.26 4.57 12.62
C ALA A 250 -5.43 4.43 11.34
N PHE A 251 -4.80 5.49 10.85
CA PHE A 251 -3.93 5.44 9.67
C PHE A 251 -2.69 4.59 9.91
N HIS A 252 -2.03 4.71 11.05
CA HIS A 252 -0.93 3.82 11.43
C HIS A 252 -1.38 2.36 11.43
N ARG A 253 -2.55 2.05 12.00
CA ARG A 253 -3.11 0.70 11.98
C ARG A 253 -3.45 0.23 10.57
N GLY A 254 -3.96 1.11 9.72
CA GLY A 254 -4.24 0.83 8.32
C GLY A 254 -2.96 0.52 7.53
N LEU A 255 -1.86 1.22 7.81
CA LEU A 255 -0.56 0.98 7.20
C LEU A 255 -0.03 -0.41 7.58
N GLU A 256 -0.07 -0.76 8.86
CA GLU A 256 0.30 -2.10 9.32
C GLU A 256 -0.59 -3.18 8.70
N ALA A 257 -1.89 -2.93 8.56
CA ALA A 257 -2.79 -3.84 7.87
C ALA A 257 -2.41 -4.05 6.39
N VAL A 258 -1.96 -3.01 5.69
CA VAL A 258 -1.45 -3.10 4.31
C VAL A 258 -0.17 -3.95 4.27
N ARG A 259 0.77 -3.74 5.19
CA ARG A 259 1.99 -4.54 5.29
C ARG A 259 1.68 -6.02 5.53
N ILE A 260 0.85 -6.33 6.52
CA ILE A 260 0.40 -7.70 6.83
C ILE A 260 -0.32 -8.31 5.62
N MET A 261 -1.16 -7.55 4.92
CA MET A 261 -1.88 -8.05 3.75
C MET A 261 -0.93 -8.47 2.63
N VAL A 262 0.10 -7.67 2.40
CA VAL A 262 1.08 -7.90 1.33
C VAL A 262 2.00 -9.08 1.66
N PHE A 263 2.46 -9.20 2.92
CA PHE A 263 3.38 -10.26 3.34
C PHE A 263 2.70 -11.58 3.69
N GLU A 264 1.57 -11.52 4.39
CA GLU A 264 0.94 -12.69 5.01
C GLU A 264 -0.48 -12.98 4.49
N GLY A 265 -1.03 -12.09 3.66
CA GLY A 265 -2.30 -12.26 2.98
C GLY A 265 -3.50 -11.63 3.68
N PHE A 266 -4.62 -11.60 2.95
CA PHE A 266 -5.85 -10.90 3.36
C PHE A 266 -6.40 -11.38 4.71
N ASN A 267 -6.45 -12.69 4.97
CA ASN A 267 -7.10 -13.23 6.16
C ASN A 267 -6.43 -12.76 7.45
N LYS A 268 -5.09 -12.76 7.51
CA LYS A 268 -4.36 -12.28 8.69
C LYS A 268 -4.52 -10.78 8.88
N SER A 269 -4.45 -10.01 7.79
CA SER A 269 -4.71 -8.57 7.81
C SER A 269 -6.13 -8.27 8.30
N ALA A 270 -7.14 -9.02 7.84
CA ALA A 270 -8.52 -8.87 8.26
C ALA A 270 -8.71 -9.20 9.74
N THR A 271 -8.08 -10.27 10.26
CA THR A 271 -8.08 -10.57 11.69
C THR A 271 -7.44 -9.44 12.49
N TYR A 272 -6.28 -8.94 12.07
CA TYR A 272 -5.59 -7.82 12.72
C TYR A 272 -6.44 -6.55 12.78
N VAL A 273 -7.09 -6.16 11.67
CA VAL A 273 -7.94 -4.97 11.60
C VAL A 273 -9.23 -5.13 12.40
N ASN A 274 -9.91 -6.27 12.25
CA ASN A 274 -11.26 -6.45 12.77
C ASN A 274 -11.31 -6.83 14.25
N THR A 275 -10.18 -7.24 14.85
CA THR A 275 -10.10 -7.50 16.29
C THR A 275 -10.18 -6.19 17.07
N SER A 276 -11.06 -6.13 18.06
CA SER A 276 -11.18 -4.98 18.95
C SER A 276 -9.86 -4.77 19.69
N GLN A 277 -9.29 -3.56 19.57
CA GLN A 277 -8.29 -3.12 20.54
C GLN A 277 -9.08 -2.54 21.71
N SER A 278 -8.97 -3.15 22.88
CA SER A 278 -9.45 -2.55 24.12
C SER A 278 -8.73 -1.21 24.29
N SER A 279 -9.45 -0.18 24.73
CA SER A 279 -9.02 1.20 24.93
C SER A 279 -7.96 1.38 26.05
N GLU A 280 -7.02 0.46 26.18
CA GLU A 280 -5.92 0.47 27.15
C GLU A 280 -4.61 1.02 26.56
N MET A 281 -4.45 1.05 25.23
CA MET A 281 -3.25 1.61 24.59
C MET A 281 -3.28 3.12 24.38
N LEU A 282 -4.41 3.80 24.61
CA LEU A 282 -4.50 5.27 24.51
C LEU A 282 -4.09 6.00 25.81
N ASN A 283 -3.88 5.27 26.90
CA ASN A 283 -3.55 5.81 28.23
C ASN A 283 -2.20 5.31 28.78
N ARG A 284 -1.27 4.89 27.92
CA ARG A 284 0.09 4.52 28.30
C ARG A 284 1.12 5.32 27.53
#